data_AF-A0A259JB63-F1
#
_entry.id   AF-A0A259JB63-F1
#
_cell.length_a   1.000
_cell.length_b   1.000
_cell.length_c   1.000
_cell.angle_alpha   90.00
_cell.angle_beta   90.00
_cell.angle_gamma   90.00
#
_symmetry.space_group_name_H-M   'P 1'
#
loop_
_entity.id
_entity.type
_entity.pdbx_description
1 polymer ?
#
loop_
_entity_poly.entity_id
_entity_poly.type
_entity_poly.pdbx_seq_one_letter_code
_entity_poly.pdbx_strand_id
1 'polypeptide(L)'
;MAAIIAAASAAALSDASAAGPEVTEFELKNGMKVMVIPDHRAPVVTHMVWYKVGSADEKPGKSGIAHFLEHLMFKGTDKNAPGLFSAEVARLGGQENAFTSYDYTAYYQRVAKEHLDKVMAFEADRMTGLKLSDEVVLPERDVVLEERRMRTDNDPAARLSEALQATTYVNHPYQHPIIGWEHEIKQLNREDALAFYRRYYAPNNAVLVVAGDVEPDAVKAMAEKTYGAVARADTPPRDRPQEPEPQAHRSVVLTDPRVAQPSVQRSYLVPSYRTGTGREAVALDLAAQILGGGQTGRLYRSLVVDKGLAAGAGAWYQGTSYDATRFG
;
A
#
# COMPACT_ATOMS: atom_id res chain seq x y z
N MET A 1 -20.42 -46.91 46.78
CA MET A 1 -20.39 -46.57 45.34
C MET A 1 -21.24 -45.33 45.13
N ALA A 2 -20.62 -44.17 44.93
CA ALA A 2 -21.28 -42.97 44.43
C ALA A 2 -20.21 -42.14 43.72
N ALA A 3 -20.16 -42.25 42.40
CA ALA A 3 -19.29 -41.42 41.57
C ALA A 3 -20.10 -40.19 41.13
N ILE A 4 -19.64 -39.02 41.53
CA ILE A 4 -20.20 -37.73 41.12
C ILE A 4 -19.76 -37.46 39.68
N ILE A 5 -20.73 -37.38 38.77
CA ILE A 5 -20.54 -36.97 37.38
C ILE A 5 -20.42 -35.44 37.37
N ALA A 6 -19.23 -34.92 37.10
CA ALA A 6 -19.02 -33.51 36.82
C ALA A 6 -19.42 -33.25 35.35
N ALA A 7 -20.59 -32.64 35.15
CA ALA A 7 -21.01 -32.16 33.84
C ALA A 7 -20.17 -30.94 33.45
N ALA A 8 -19.33 -31.09 32.42
CA ALA A 8 -18.66 -29.97 31.79
C ALA A 8 -19.71 -29.12 31.06
N SER A 9 -19.95 -27.92 31.57
CA SER A 9 -20.71 -26.90 30.86
C SER A 9 -19.91 -26.49 29.62
N ALA A 10 -20.37 -26.92 28.44
CA ALA A 10 -19.93 -26.35 27.18
C ALA A 10 -20.45 -24.91 27.15
N ALA A 11 -19.58 -23.95 27.47
CA ALA A 11 -19.83 -22.55 27.17
C ALA A 11 -20.00 -22.45 25.66
N ALA A 12 -21.23 -22.21 25.21
CA ALA A 12 -21.52 -21.86 23.84
C ALA A 12 -20.67 -20.62 23.51
N LEU A 13 -19.71 -20.78 22.60
CA LEU A 13 -19.06 -19.66 21.96
C LEU A 13 -20.17 -18.88 21.26
N SER A 14 -20.58 -17.75 21.83
CA SER A 14 -21.46 -16.83 21.15
C SER A 14 -20.79 -16.46 19.83
N ASP A 15 -21.49 -16.62 18.72
CA ASP A 15 -21.11 -15.97 17.46
C ASP A 15 -20.88 -14.50 17.79
N ALA A 16 -19.62 -14.09 17.75
CA ALA A 16 -19.28 -12.68 17.83
C ALA A 16 -19.99 -12.03 16.65
N SER A 17 -21.07 -11.29 16.92
CA SER A 17 -21.66 -10.41 15.91
C SER A 17 -20.52 -9.62 15.30
N ALA A 18 -20.45 -9.56 13.96
CA ALA A 18 -19.36 -8.92 13.24
C ALA A 18 -19.03 -7.56 13.89
N ALA A 19 -17.97 -7.53 14.69
CA ALA A 19 -17.55 -6.36 15.45
C ALA A 19 -16.76 -5.47 14.49
N GLY A 20 -17.48 -4.81 13.59
CA GLY A 20 -16.91 -3.98 12.54
C GLY A 20 -17.94 -2.98 12.04
N PRO A 21 -17.49 -1.91 11.36
CA PRO A 21 -18.40 -0.98 10.71
C PRO A 21 -19.23 -1.73 9.64
N GLU A 22 -20.43 -1.26 9.39
CA GLU A 22 -21.23 -1.75 8.27
C GLU A 22 -20.49 -1.43 6.95
N VAL A 23 -20.28 -2.45 6.12
CA VAL A 23 -19.64 -2.30 4.82
C VAL A 23 -20.63 -2.74 3.75
N THR A 24 -20.98 -1.82 2.85
CA THR A 24 -21.76 -2.13 1.66
C THR A 24 -20.81 -2.30 0.47
N GLU A 25 -20.91 -3.43 -0.21
CA GLU A 25 -20.10 -3.73 -1.39
C GLU A 25 -20.98 -3.88 -2.63
N PHE A 26 -20.53 -3.33 -3.76
CA PHE A 26 -21.13 -3.57 -5.07
C PHE A 26 -20.09 -3.47 -6.19
N GLU A 27 -20.46 -3.92 -7.38
CA GLU A 27 -19.62 -3.84 -8.57
C GLU A 27 -20.35 -3.06 -9.67
N LEU A 28 -19.66 -2.09 -10.28
CA LEU A 28 -20.15 -1.35 -11.44
C LEU A 28 -20.10 -2.24 -12.69
N LYS A 29 -20.90 -1.92 -13.72
CA LYS A 29 -20.95 -2.71 -14.98
C LYS A 29 -19.61 -2.84 -15.70
N ASN A 30 -18.68 -1.90 -15.49
CA ASN A 30 -17.33 -1.91 -16.07
C ASN A 30 -16.33 -2.72 -15.23
N GLY A 31 -16.75 -3.36 -14.14
CA GLY A 31 -15.94 -4.21 -13.26
C GLY A 31 -15.27 -3.49 -12.10
N MET A 32 -15.51 -2.18 -11.90
CA MET A 32 -14.99 -1.49 -10.72
C MET A 32 -15.73 -1.93 -9.46
N LYS A 33 -14.97 -2.38 -8.47
CA LYS A 33 -15.52 -2.69 -7.15
C LYS A 33 -15.64 -1.42 -6.32
N VAL A 34 -16.72 -1.31 -5.56
CA VAL A 34 -16.99 -0.19 -4.68
C VAL A 34 -17.29 -0.69 -3.28
N MET A 35 -16.63 -0.11 -2.29
CA MET A 35 -16.85 -0.34 -0.86
C MET A 35 -17.29 0.96 -0.22
N VAL A 36 -18.42 0.92 0.48
CA VAL A 36 -18.97 2.06 1.22
C VAL A 36 -19.02 1.72 2.69
N ILE A 37 -18.46 2.59 3.52
CA ILE A 37 -18.37 2.44 4.98
C ILE A 37 -19.02 3.68 5.62
N PRO A 38 -20.34 3.67 5.86
CA PRO A 38 -21.04 4.80 6.46
C PRO A 38 -20.53 5.11 7.88
N ASP A 39 -20.25 6.38 8.14
CA ASP A 39 -19.85 6.92 9.45
C ASP A 39 -20.30 8.38 9.58
N HIS A 40 -21.43 8.60 10.23
CA HIS A 40 -22.08 9.92 10.34
C HIS A 40 -21.57 10.78 11.51
N ARG A 41 -20.42 10.45 12.12
CA ARG A 41 -19.88 11.21 13.27
C ARG A 41 -19.47 12.64 12.92
N ALA A 42 -19.09 12.89 11.67
CA ALA A 42 -18.73 14.21 11.17
C ALA A 42 -19.08 14.31 9.68
N PRO A 43 -19.44 15.49 9.15
CA PRO A 43 -19.81 15.68 7.75
C PRO A 43 -18.60 15.68 6.80
N VAL A 44 -17.75 14.66 6.93
CA VAL A 44 -16.48 14.49 6.23
C VAL A 44 -16.44 13.10 5.62
N VAL A 45 -15.86 12.99 4.43
CA VAL A 45 -15.72 11.75 3.69
C VAL A 45 -14.27 11.56 3.28
N THR A 46 -13.77 10.35 3.50
CA THR A 46 -12.54 9.85 2.89
C THR A 46 -12.91 9.06 1.64
N HIS A 47 -12.42 9.52 0.50
CA HIS A 47 -12.58 8.93 -0.81
C HIS A 47 -11.22 8.37 -1.25
N MET A 48 -11.16 7.10 -1.66
CA MET A 48 -9.92 6.47 -2.13
C MET A 48 -10.15 5.66 -3.39
N VAL A 49 -9.21 5.75 -4.33
CA VAL A 49 -9.10 4.83 -5.47
C VAL A 49 -7.83 4.00 -5.31
N TRP A 50 -8.02 2.69 -5.15
CA TRP A 50 -6.95 1.72 -5.00
C TRP A 50 -6.75 0.98 -6.31
N TYR A 51 -5.66 1.27 -7.01
CA TYR A 51 -5.28 0.52 -8.19
C TYR A 51 -4.55 -0.74 -7.78
N LYS A 52 -4.95 -1.85 -8.38
CA LYS A 52 -4.34 -3.16 -8.18
C LYS A 52 -3.04 -3.27 -8.99
N VAL A 53 -2.11 -2.33 -8.79
CA VAL A 53 -0.76 -2.36 -9.34
C VAL A 53 0.21 -1.63 -8.41
N GLY A 54 1.38 -2.19 -8.16
CA GLY A 54 2.45 -1.56 -7.40
C GLY A 54 3.83 -1.82 -7.98
N SER A 55 4.89 -1.57 -7.21
CA SER A 55 6.27 -1.75 -7.69
C SER A 55 6.63 -3.20 -8.02
N ALA A 56 5.91 -4.18 -7.47
CA ALA A 56 6.14 -5.59 -7.78
C ALA A 56 5.58 -6.03 -9.14
N ASP A 57 4.82 -5.17 -9.83
CA ASP A 57 4.24 -5.41 -11.15
C ASP A 57 5.02 -4.70 -12.29
N GLU A 58 6.18 -4.13 -11.94
CA GLU A 58 7.07 -3.42 -12.84
C GLU A 58 7.88 -4.37 -13.73
N LYS A 59 8.31 -3.88 -14.88
CA LYS A 59 9.19 -4.64 -15.77
C LYS A 59 10.64 -4.57 -15.25
N PRO A 60 11.44 -5.64 -15.45
CA PRO A 60 12.88 -5.57 -15.22
C PRO A 60 13.52 -4.40 -15.96
N GLY A 61 14.43 -3.67 -15.32
CA GLY A 61 15.07 -2.49 -15.88
C GLY A 61 14.22 -1.20 -15.83
N LYS A 62 13.03 -1.26 -15.24
CA LYS A 62 12.08 -0.13 -15.14
C LYS A 62 11.55 0.04 -13.71
N SER A 63 12.35 -0.30 -12.71
CA SER A 63 11.94 -0.14 -11.31
C SER A 63 11.62 1.31 -10.96
N GLY A 64 10.62 1.50 -10.11
CA GLY A 64 10.13 2.81 -9.70
C GLY A 64 9.12 3.45 -10.64
N ILE A 65 8.75 2.81 -11.75
CA ILE A 65 7.74 3.35 -12.69
C ILE A 65 6.35 3.48 -12.07
N ALA A 66 5.97 2.63 -11.12
CA ALA A 66 4.70 2.73 -10.41
C ALA A 66 4.65 4.00 -9.55
N HIS A 67 5.71 4.24 -8.76
CA HIS A 67 5.85 5.45 -7.95
C HIS A 67 6.05 6.70 -8.82
N PHE A 68 6.80 6.59 -9.92
CA PHE A 68 6.95 7.71 -10.84
C PHE A 68 5.61 8.11 -11.48
N LEU A 69 4.78 7.14 -11.87
CA LEU A 69 3.44 7.44 -12.36
C LEU A 69 2.56 8.10 -11.28
N GLU A 70 2.71 7.74 -10.01
CA GLU A 70 2.03 8.40 -8.88
C GLU A 70 2.26 9.92 -8.90
N HIS A 71 3.51 10.36 -9.06
CA HIS A 71 3.85 11.78 -9.18
C HIS A 71 3.23 12.43 -10.42
N LEU A 72 3.25 11.70 -11.54
CA LEU A 72 2.71 12.17 -12.82
C LEU A 72 1.19 12.30 -12.82
N MET A 73 0.46 11.56 -11.98
CA MET A 73 -1.00 11.61 -11.85
C MET A 73 -1.55 12.94 -11.30
N PHE A 74 -0.67 13.85 -10.89
CA PHE A 74 -1.00 15.23 -10.50
C PHE A 74 -0.75 16.26 -11.62
N LYS A 75 -0.21 15.83 -12.77
CA LYS A 75 0.18 16.71 -13.87
C LYS A 75 -0.90 16.93 -14.92
N GLY A 76 -2.14 16.64 -14.57
CA GLY A 76 -3.32 17.06 -15.31
C GLY A 76 -3.77 16.09 -16.41
N THR A 77 -4.93 16.41 -16.95
CA THR A 77 -5.64 15.67 -17.99
C THR A 77 -5.98 16.61 -19.14
N ASP A 78 -6.64 16.10 -20.19
CA ASP A 78 -7.18 16.99 -21.22
C ASP A 78 -8.27 17.95 -20.70
N LYS A 79 -8.97 17.60 -19.62
CA LYS A 79 -10.03 18.45 -19.03
C LYS A 79 -9.54 19.34 -17.91
N ASN A 80 -8.52 18.91 -17.18
CA ASN A 80 -8.06 19.55 -15.96
C ASN A 80 -6.57 19.89 -16.09
N ALA A 81 -6.25 21.18 -16.05
CA ALA A 81 -4.87 21.66 -16.15
C ALA A 81 -3.98 21.09 -15.03
N PRO A 82 -2.65 21.00 -15.24
CA PRO A 82 -1.70 20.58 -14.21
C PRO A 82 -1.88 21.38 -12.91
N GLY A 83 -1.92 20.68 -11.76
CA GLY A 83 -2.09 21.30 -10.43
C GLY A 83 -3.51 21.80 -10.10
N LEU A 84 -4.44 21.83 -11.05
CA LEU A 84 -5.82 22.27 -10.80
C LEU A 84 -6.53 21.39 -9.76
N PHE A 85 -6.32 20.07 -9.85
CA PHE A 85 -6.90 19.10 -8.93
C PHE A 85 -6.53 19.41 -7.47
N SER A 86 -5.23 19.48 -7.19
CA SER A 86 -4.68 19.79 -5.87
C SER A 86 -5.13 21.15 -5.35
N ALA A 87 -5.08 22.19 -6.20
CA ALA A 87 -5.52 23.53 -5.84
C ALA A 87 -7.01 23.56 -5.47
N GLU A 88 -7.84 22.82 -6.20
CA GLU A 88 -9.28 22.77 -5.95
C GLU A 88 -9.59 21.99 -4.67
N VAL A 89 -8.94 20.85 -4.41
CA VAL A 89 -9.10 20.12 -3.13
C VAL A 89 -8.74 21.04 -1.96
N ALA A 90 -7.62 21.77 -2.04
CA ALA A 90 -7.23 22.73 -1.01
C ALA A 90 -8.24 23.87 -0.83
N ARG A 91 -8.79 24.41 -1.93
CA ARG A 91 -9.82 25.47 -1.90
C ARG A 91 -11.11 25.02 -1.20
N LEU A 92 -11.41 23.72 -1.27
CA LEU A 92 -12.55 23.09 -0.58
C LEU A 92 -12.26 22.76 0.90
N GLY A 93 -11.09 23.15 1.42
CA GLY A 93 -10.64 22.80 2.77
C GLY A 93 -10.29 21.31 2.92
N GLY A 94 -10.12 20.60 1.81
CA GLY A 94 -9.79 19.19 1.77
C GLY A 94 -8.29 18.92 1.90
N GLN A 95 -7.97 17.65 2.08
CA GLN A 95 -6.62 17.12 1.99
C GLN A 95 -6.58 16.04 0.93
N GLU A 96 -5.46 15.91 0.24
CA GLU A 96 -5.22 14.80 -0.68
C GLU A 96 -3.81 14.27 -0.53
N ASN A 97 -3.62 13.02 -0.92
CA ASN A 97 -2.30 12.45 -1.12
C ASN A 97 -2.40 11.19 -1.98
N ALA A 98 -1.25 10.60 -2.26
CA ALA A 98 -1.13 9.28 -2.85
C ALA A 98 -0.02 8.49 -2.15
N PHE A 99 0.00 7.18 -2.40
CA PHE A 99 1.10 6.32 -2.01
C PHE A 99 1.15 5.06 -2.87
N THR A 100 2.36 4.71 -3.31
CA THR A 100 2.69 3.43 -3.93
C THR A 100 3.24 2.44 -2.90
N SER A 101 2.81 1.19 -3.03
CA SER A 101 3.34 0.02 -2.33
C SER A 101 3.86 -1.00 -3.35
N TYR A 102 4.33 -2.15 -2.88
CA TYR A 102 4.64 -3.28 -3.76
C TYR A 102 3.42 -3.77 -4.52
N ASP A 103 2.24 -3.75 -3.89
CA ASP A 103 1.05 -4.46 -4.39
C ASP A 103 -0.05 -3.56 -4.91
N TYR A 104 0.03 -2.25 -4.68
CA TYR A 104 -1.02 -1.31 -5.04
C TYR A 104 -0.47 0.10 -5.10
N THR A 105 -1.24 0.98 -5.74
CA THR A 105 -1.06 2.42 -5.70
C THR A 105 -2.41 3.02 -5.34
N ALA A 106 -2.45 3.85 -4.30
CA ALA A 106 -3.68 4.43 -3.79
C ALA A 106 -3.61 5.94 -3.88
N TYR A 107 -4.73 6.54 -4.29
CA TYR A 107 -4.94 7.98 -4.28
C TYR A 107 -6.13 8.26 -3.37
N TYR A 108 -6.05 9.29 -2.55
CA TYR A 108 -7.13 9.61 -1.64
C TYR A 108 -7.33 11.10 -1.44
N GLN A 109 -8.57 11.44 -1.11
CA GLN A 109 -8.99 12.77 -0.71
C GLN A 109 -9.86 12.67 0.54
N ARG A 110 -9.67 13.60 1.46
CA ARG A 110 -10.55 13.83 2.60
C ARG A 110 -11.21 15.20 2.44
N VAL A 111 -12.52 15.22 2.28
CA VAL A 111 -13.30 16.43 1.95
C VAL A 111 -14.60 16.47 2.75
N ALA A 112 -15.25 17.64 2.82
CA ALA A 112 -16.63 17.72 3.29
C ALA A 112 -17.57 16.93 2.36
N LYS A 113 -18.63 16.33 2.89
CA LYS A 113 -19.47 15.37 2.14
C LYS A 113 -20.09 15.94 0.87
N GLU A 114 -20.44 17.23 0.87
CA GLU A 114 -20.99 17.96 -0.27
C GLU A 114 -20.03 18.06 -1.46
N HIS A 115 -18.76 17.73 -1.28
CA HIS A 115 -17.72 17.77 -2.32
C HIS A 115 -17.32 16.39 -2.85
N LEU A 116 -17.96 15.31 -2.37
CA LEU A 116 -17.65 13.95 -2.81
C LEU A 116 -17.83 13.75 -4.33
N ASP A 117 -18.95 14.18 -4.91
CA ASP A 117 -19.21 14.07 -6.37
C ASP A 117 -18.10 14.74 -7.19
N LYS A 118 -17.54 15.84 -6.68
CA LYS A 118 -16.48 16.60 -7.34
C LYS A 118 -15.16 15.86 -7.35
N VAL A 119 -14.72 15.31 -6.22
CA VAL A 119 -13.46 14.53 -6.18
C VAL A 119 -13.58 13.21 -6.94
N MET A 120 -14.76 12.57 -6.93
CA MET A 120 -15.03 11.38 -7.76
C MET A 120 -14.92 11.72 -9.26
N ALA A 121 -15.45 12.87 -9.68
CA ALA A 121 -15.35 13.30 -11.08
C ALA A 121 -13.91 13.56 -11.53
N PHE A 122 -13.09 14.19 -10.68
CA PHE A 122 -11.67 14.40 -10.97
C PHE A 122 -10.88 13.08 -11.05
N GLU A 123 -11.14 12.16 -10.12
CA GLU A 123 -10.47 10.86 -10.07
C GLU A 123 -10.88 9.97 -11.24
N ALA A 124 -12.17 9.97 -11.61
CA ALA A 124 -12.64 9.29 -12.82
C ALA A 124 -12.02 9.89 -14.09
N ASP A 125 -11.82 11.21 -14.13
CA ASP A 125 -11.16 11.88 -15.26
C ASP A 125 -9.69 11.49 -15.38
N ARG A 126 -8.92 11.54 -14.30
CA ARG A 126 -7.50 11.16 -14.33
C ARG A 126 -7.24 9.65 -14.40
N MET A 127 -8.27 8.81 -14.21
CA MET A 127 -8.16 7.36 -14.37
C MET A 127 -7.81 6.94 -15.81
N THR A 128 -8.34 7.65 -16.81
CA THR A 128 -8.04 7.38 -18.23
C THR A 128 -7.67 8.63 -19.05
N GLY A 129 -7.78 9.83 -18.49
CA GLY A 129 -7.56 11.11 -19.18
C GLY A 129 -6.20 11.77 -19.01
N LEU A 130 -5.25 11.14 -18.31
CA LEU A 130 -3.92 11.70 -18.05
C LEU A 130 -3.21 12.14 -19.34
N LYS A 131 -2.68 13.37 -19.36
CA LYS A 131 -1.96 13.95 -20.49
C LYS A 131 -0.54 14.31 -20.08
N LEU A 132 0.43 13.59 -20.65
CA LEU A 132 1.84 13.78 -20.33
C LEU A 132 2.61 14.26 -21.57
N SER A 133 3.44 15.29 -21.38
CA SER A 133 4.47 15.73 -22.33
C SER A 133 5.86 15.52 -21.72
N ASP A 134 6.90 15.50 -22.55
CA ASP A 134 8.27 15.34 -22.05
C ASP A 134 8.69 16.51 -21.14
N GLU A 135 8.19 17.71 -21.43
CA GLU A 135 8.39 18.92 -20.60
C GLU A 135 7.83 18.77 -19.18
N VAL A 136 6.81 17.92 -19.01
CA VAL A 136 6.21 17.61 -17.71
C VAL A 136 6.91 16.42 -17.06
N VAL A 137 7.23 15.38 -17.83
CA VAL A 137 7.74 14.11 -17.28
C VAL A 137 9.18 14.23 -16.80
N LEU A 138 10.05 14.91 -17.55
CA LEU A 138 11.48 14.95 -17.24
C LEU A 138 11.81 15.69 -15.92
N PRO A 139 11.21 16.85 -15.61
CA PRO A 139 11.43 17.50 -14.32
C PRO A 139 10.97 16.65 -13.13
N GLU A 140 9.86 15.93 -13.27
CA GLU A 140 9.36 15.05 -12.20
C GLU A 140 10.28 13.87 -11.93
N ARG A 141 10.98 13.38 -12.96
CA ARG A 141 12.02 12.35 -12.76
C ARG A 141 13.14 12.89 -11.88
N ASP A 142 13.53 14.15 -12.07
CA ASP A 142 14.55 14.78 -11.24
C ASP A 142 14.05 14.98 -9.80
N VAL A 143 12.76 15.31 -9.61
CA VAL A 143 12.12 15.35 -8.28
C VAL A 143 12.17 13.98 -7.59
N VAL A 144 11.84 12.89 -8.31
CA VAL A 144 11.92 11.52 -7.76
C VAL A 144 13.36 11.13 -7.42
N LEU A 145 14.35 11.56 -8.22
CA LEU A 145 15.75 11.33 -7.90
C LEU A 145 16.19 12.07 -6.63
N GLU A 146 15.73 13.31 -6.43
CA GLU A 146 15.99 14.03 -5.17
C GLU A 146 15.26 13.40 -3.99
N GLU A 147 14.04 12.92 -4.18
CA GLU A 147 13.33 12.16 -3.15
C GLU A 147 14.10 10.91 -2.75
N ARG A 148 14.62 10.13 -3.71
CA ARG A 148 15.46 8.96 -3.43
C ARG A 148 16.71 9.34 -2.64
N ARG A 149 17.37 10.42 -3.03
CA ARG A 149 18.55 10.92 -2.30
C ARG A 149 18.21 11.27 -0.86
N MET A 150 17.10 11.97 -0.65
CA MET A 150 16.66 12.40 0.68
C MET A 150 16.17 11.25 1.56
N ARG A 151 15.36 10.33 1.02
CA ARG A 151 14.69 9.27 1.79
C ARG A 151 15.52 8.01 1.96
N THR A 152 16.42 7.73 1.01
CA THR A 152 17.21 6.50 1.01
C THR A 152 18.69 6.78 1.05
N ASP A 153 19.26 7.43 0.03
CA ASP A 153 20.73 7.44 -0.14
C ASP A 153 21.45 8.24 0.97
N ASN A 154 20.79 9.26 1.53
CA ASN A 154 21.32 10.03 2.64
C ASN A 154 21.03 9.45 4.03
N ASP A 155 20.24 8.37 4.14
CA ASP A 155 19.92 7.71 5.41
C ASP A 155 20.56 6.30 5.49
N PRO A 156 21.60 6.11 6.34
CA PRO A 156 22.21 4.80 6.55
C PRO A 156 21.24 3.68 6.94
N ALA A 157 20.19 3.98 7.73
CA ALA A 157 19.21 2.99 8.14
C ALA A 157 18.33 2.55 6.96
N ALA A 158 17.90 3.50 6.11
CA ALA A 158 17.17 3.21 4.88
C ALA A 158 18.01 2.40 3.89
N ARG A 159 19.29 2.73 3.72
CA ARG A 159 20.24 1.95 2.88
C ARG A 159 20.40 0.51 3.37
N LEU A 160 20.53 0.31 4.69
CA LEU A 160 20.61 -1.02 5.27
C LEU A 160 19.32 -1.81 5.03
N SER A 161 18.16 -1.17 5.19
CA SER A 161 16.85 -1.78 4.93
C SER A 161 16.67 -2.16 3.45
N GLU A 162 17.04 -1.28 2.52
CA GLU A 162 17.02 -1.55 1.07
C GLU A 162 17.92 -2.75 0.72
N ALA A 163 19.15 -2.77 1.24
CA ALA A 163 20.09 -3.86 1.00
C ALA A 163 19.64 -5.19 1.64
N LEU A 164 19.06 -5.14 2.86
CA LEU A 164 18.49 -6.31 3.52
C LEU A 164 17.32 -6.88 2.71
N GLN A 165 16.44 -6.02 2.21
CA GLN A 165 15.30 -6.45 1.39
C GLN A 165 15.76 -7.08 0.07
N ALA A 166 16.65 -6.42 -0.66
CA ALA A 166 17.22 -6.93 -1.90
C ALA A 166 17.99 -8.25 -1.71
N THR A 167 18.50 -8.51 -0.51
CA THR A 167 19.15 -9.78 -0.16
C THR A 167 18.15 -10.85 0.31
N THR A 168 17.00 -10.44 0.84
CA THR A 168 15.96 -11.35 1.33
C THR A 168 15.33 -12.10 0.17
N TYR A 169 15.03 -11.40 -0.92
CA TYR A 169 14.43 -11.93 -2.13
C TYR A 169 15.48 -12.01 -3.25
N VAL A 170 15.64 -13.17 -3.90
CA VAL A 170 16.58 -13.33 -5.02
C VAL A 170 15.90 -13.41 -6.38
N ASN A 171 14.60 -13.71 -6.42
CA ASN A 171 13.83 -13.82 -7.66
C ASN A 171 12.57 -12.94 -7.61
N HIS A 172 11.93 -12.82 -6.46
CA HIS A 172 10.67 -12.10 -6.33
C HIS A 172 10.82 -10.57 -6.50
N PRO A 173 9.89 -9.86 -7.16
CA PRO A 173 9.97 -8.41 -7.37
C PRO A 173 10.01 -7.55 -6.10
N TYR A 174 9.62 -8.10 -4.94
CA TYR A 174 9.76 -7.43 -3.63
C TYR A 174 11.23 -7.11 -3.26
N GLN A 175 12.20 -7.62 -4.02
CA GLN A 175 13.61 -7.24 -3.90
C GLN A 175 13.88 -5.79 -4.35
N HIS A 176 13.06 -5.23 -5.24
CA HIS A 176 13.27 -3.89 -5.78
C HIS A 176 12.68 -2.83 -4.85
N PRO A 177 13.39 -1.72 -4.56
CA PRO A 177 12.83 -0.64 -3.78
C PRO A 177 11.64 -0.01 -4.51
N ILE A 178 10.59 0.38 -3.78
CA ILE A 178 9.37 0.97 -4.35
C ILE A 178 9.68 2.20 -5.21
N ILE A 179 10.61 3.05 -4.77
CA ILE A 179 11.03 4.24 -5.49
C ILE A 179 11.84 3.92 -6.76
N GLY A 180 12.36 2.70 -6.88
CA GLY A 180 13.23 2.24 -7.97
C GLY A 180 14.72 2.41 -7.70
N TRP A 181 15.53 1.71 -8.50
CA TRP A 181 16.98 1.85 -8.50
C TRP A 181 17.39 3.14 -9.21
N GLU A 182 18.33 3.92 -8.66
CA GLU A 182 18.72 5.23 -9.22
C GLU A 182 19.06 5.17 -10.72
N HIS A 183 19.81 4.15 -11.15
CA HIS A 183 20.22 3.99 -12.54
C HIS A 183 19.08 3.61 -13.49
N GLU A 184 18.00 3.01 -12.97
CA GLU A 184 16.79 2.70 -13.73
C GLU A 184 15.83 3.91 -13.75
N ILE A 185 15.67 4.62 -12.63
CA ILE A 185 14.89 5.87 -12.54
C ILE A 185 15.37 6.86 -13.60
N LYS A 186 16.69 7.05 -13.73
CA LYS A 186 17.30 7.94 -14.74
C LYS A 186 16.91 7.62 -16.18
N GLN A 187 16.49 6.39 -16.46
CA GLN A 187 16.11 5.92 -17.79
C GLN A 187 14.59 5.91 -18.01
N LEU A 188 13.79 6.17 -16.99
CA LEU A 188 12.35 6.30 -17.13
C LEU A 188 12.01 7.51 -17.99
N ASN A 189 11.04 7.33 -18.88
CA ASN A 189 10.57 8.35 -19.81
C ASN A 189 9.04 8.35 -19.92
N ARG A 190 8.51 9.27 -20.73
CA ARG A 190 7.07 9.44 -20.93
C ARG A 190 6.39 8.20 -21.50
N GLU A 191 7.03 7.49 -22.43
CA GLU A 191 6.46 6.30 -23.03
C GLU A 191 6.34 5.16 -22.03
N ASP A 192 7.34 4.98 -21.17
CA ASP A 192 7.28 4.02 -20.06
C ASP A 192 6.09 4.33 -19.14
N ALA A 193 5.94 5.59 -18.73
CA ALA A 193 4.84 6.02 -17.84
C ALA A 193 3.46 5.81 -18.47
N LEU A 194 3.29 6.24 -19.73
CA LEU A 194 2.03 6.06 -20.45
C LEU A 194 1.74 4.59 -20.75
N ALA A 195 2.75 3.77 -21.02
CA ALA A 195 2.58 2.33 -21.21
C ALA A 195 2.15 1.64 -19.91
N PHE A 196 2.76 2.00 -18.78
CA PHE A 196 2.38 1.48 -17.46
C PHE A 196 0.95 1.91 -17.09
N TYR A 197 0.63 3.19 -17.27
CA TYR A 197 -0.70 3.75 -17.05
C TYR A 197 -1.78 3.02 -17.87
N ARG A 198 -1.63 2.95 -19.20
CA ARG A 198 -2.60 2.25 -20.07
C ARG A 198 -2.77 0.76 -19.76
N ARG A 199 -1.72 0.11 -19.25
CA ARG A 199 -1.72 -1.33 -18.95
C ARG A 199 -2.49 -1.65 -17.66
N TYR A 200 -2.44 -0.77 -16.66
CA TYR A 200 -2.89 -1.10 -15.32
C TYR A 200 -3.98 -0.18 -14.75
N TYR A 201 -4.14 1.05 -15.24
CA TYR A 201 -5.09 2.02 -14.71
C TYR A 201 -6.42 1.91 -15.46
N ALA A 202 -7.36 1.20 -14.86
CA ALA A 202 -8.68 0.94 -15.42
C ALA A 202 -9.68 0.59 -14.29
N PRO A 203 -10.99 0.80 -14.49
CA PRO A 203 -12.00 0.54 -13.48
C PRO A 203 -11.98 -0.91 -12.98
N ASN A 204 -11.86 -1.91 -13.88
CA ASN A 204 -11.79 -3.33 -13.53
C ASN A 204 -10.51 -3.74 -12.77
N ASN A 205 -9.50 -2.87 -12.75
CA ASN A 205 -8.27 -3.06 -11.99
C ASN A 205 -8.16 -2.09 -10.80
N ALA A 206 -9.28 -1.51 -10.37
CA ALA A 206 -9.35 -0.58 -9.25
C ALA A 206 -10.45 -0.98 -8.24
N VAL A 207 -10.34 -0.45 -7.02
CA VAL A 207 -11.37 -0.48 -5.99
C VAL A 207 -11.60 0.94 -5.50
N LEU A 208 -12.85 1.40 -5.55
CA LEU A 208 -13.28 2.64 -4.93
C LEU A 208 -13.65 2.34 -3.48
N VAL A 209 -13.07 3.06 -2.53
CA VAL A 209 -13.43 2.99 -1.11
C VAL A 209 -13.92 4.37 -0.67
N VAL A 210 -15.14 4.43 -0.14
CA VAL A 210 -15.74 5.67 0.39
C VAL A 210 -16.16 5.43 1.83
N ALA A 211 -15.57 6.18 2.76
CA ALA A 211 -15.86 6.07 4.20
C ALA A 211 -16.15 7.44 4.81
N GLY A 212 -17.23 7.58 5.59
CA GLY A 212 -17.63 8.85 6.21
C GLY A 212 -19.14 9.10 6.15
N ASP A 213 -19.55 10.36 6.25
CA ASP A 213 -20.97 10.75 6.26
C ASP A 213 -21.59 10.65 4.86
N VAL A 214 -21.91 9.42 4.46
CA VAL A 214 -22.46 9.05 3.15
C VAL A 214 -23.52 7.96 3.29
N GLU A 215 -24.45 7.94 2.33
CA GLU A 215 -25.41 6.85 2.14
C GLU A 215 -24.95 5.95 0.99
N PRO A 216 -25.00 4.60 1.12
CA PRO A 216 -24.56 3.68 0.06
C PRO A 216 -25.23 3.91 -1.30
N ASP A 217 -26.54 4.17 -1.33
CA ASP A 217 -27.28 4.41 -2.57
C ASP A 217 -26.87 5.72 -3.26
N ALA A 218 -26.54 6.76 -2.48
CA ALA A 218 -26.03 8.02 -3.02
C ALA A 218 -24.64 7.82 -3.63
N VAL A 219 -23.75 7.09 -2.94
CA VAL A 219 -22.41 6.76 -3.45
C VAL A 219 -22.51 5.92 -4.72
N LYS A 220 -23.43 4.94 -4.77
CA LYS A 220 -23.69 4.14 -5.96
C LYS A 220 -24.08 5.00 -7.15
N ALA A 221 -25.02 5.93 -6.98
CA ALA A 221 -25.43 6.83 -8.06
C ALA A 221 -24.26 7.72 -8.54
N MET A 222 -23.45 8.27 -7.63
CA MET A 222 -22.27 9.05 -7.98
C MET A 222 -21.21 8.20 -8.71
N ALA A 223 -20.97 6.97 -8.23
CA ALA A 223 -20.01 6.05 -8.83
C ALA A 223 -20.44 5.59 -10.23
N GLU A 224 -21.72 5.30 -10.45
CA GLU A 224 -22.26 4.96 -11.77
C GLU A 224 -22.14 6.12 -12.76
N LYS A 225 -22.41 7.35 -12.30
CA LYS A 225 -22.29 8.58 -13.10
C LYS A 225 -20.84 8.92 -13.47
N THR A 226 -19.89 8.67 -12.58
CA THR A 226 -18.47 9.04 -12.75
C THR A 226 -17.67 7.85 -13.29
N TYR A 227 -17.22 6.96 -12.41
CA TYR A 227 -16.41 5.81 -12.76
C TYR A 227 -17.13 4.83 -13.68
N GLY A 228 -18.44 4.68 -13.58
CA GLY A 228 -19.25 3.79 -14.44
C GLY A 228 -19.24 4.20 -15.90
N ALA A 229 -18.93 5.46 -16.21
CA ALA A 229 -18.74 5.95 -17.58
C ALA A 229 -17.34 5.67 -18.15
N VAL A 230 -16.38 5.29 -17.31
CA VAL A 230 -15.03 4.93 -17.76
C VAL A 230 -15.06 3.53 -18.35
N ALA A 231 -14.49 3.38 -19.55
CA ALA A 231 -14.45 2.09 -20.23
C ALA A 231 -13.56 1.10 -19.46
N ARG A 232 -13.99 -0.17 -19.45
CA ARG A 232 -13.16 -1.29 -19.02
C ARG A 232 -11.93 -1.41 -19.93
N ALA A 233 -10.79 -1.81 -19.38
CA ALA A 233 -9.58 -2.12 -20.16
C ALA A 233 -9.18 -3.60 -20.04
N ASP A 234 -8.40 -4.06 -21.01
CA ASP A 234 -7.73 -5.36 -20.93
C ASP A 234 -6.48 -5.24 -20.04
N THR A 235 -6.64 -5.56 -18.76
CA THR A 235 -5.58 -5.51 -17.77
C THR A 235 -5.04 -6.92 -17.53
N PRO A 236 -3.72 -7.14 -17.59
CA PRO A 236 -3.14 -8.46 -17.44
C PRO A 236 -3.39 -9.03 -16.05
N PRO A 237 -3.44 -10.37 -15.89
CA PRO A 237 -3.39 -10.97 -14.57
C PRO A 237 -2.06 -10.63 -13.89
N ARG A 238 -2.07 -10.63 -12.55
CA ARG A 238 -0.83 -10.52 -11.77
C ARG A 238 -0.12 -11.86 -11.78
N ASP A 239 0.89 -11.96 -12.61
CA ASP A 239 1.79 -13.11 -12.69
C ASP A 239 3.20 -12.65 -12.34
N ARG A 240 3.69 -13.05 -11.17
CA ARG A 240 4.97 -12.61 -10.60
C ARG A 240 5.89 -13.82 -10.41
N PRO A 241 7.19 -13.67 -10.72
CA PRO A 241 8.17 -14.69 -10.36
C PRO A 241 8.12 -14.97 -8.86
N GLN A 242 8.01 -16.24 -8.49
CA GLN A 242 7.92 -16.66 -7.08
C GLN A 242 9.31 -16.78 -6.45
N GLU A 243 9.39 -16.57 -5.13
CA GLU A 243 10.65 -16.68 -4.40
C GLU A 243 11.00 -18.16 -4.14
N PRO A 244 12.21 -18.62 -4.50
CA PRO A 244 12.65 -19.96 -4.12
C PRO A 244 12.91 -20.06 -2.62
N GLU A 245 12.81 -21.27 -2.07
CA GLU A 245 13.11 -21.51 -0.66
C GLU A 245 14.59 -21.18 -0.34
N PRO A 246 14.86 -20.30 0.65
CA PRO A 246 16.23 -19.95 1.01
C PRO A 246 17.03 -21.15 1.49
N GLN A 247 18.13 -21.47 0.80
CA GLN A 247 19.01 -22.58 1.14
C GLN A 247 20.14 -22.21 2.11
N ALA A 248 20.35 -20.91 2.35
CA ALA A 248 21.43 -20.42 3.19
C ALA A 248 21.04 -19.12 3.90
N HIS A 249 21.64 -18.91 5.07
CA HIS A 249 21.59 -17.61 5.73
C HIS A 249 22.36 -16.57 4.92
N ARG A 250 21.81 -15.37 4.83
CA ARG A 250 22.45 -14.22 4.20
C ARG A 250 22.65 -13.14 5.26
N SER A 251 23.75 -12.42 5.17
CA SER A 251 24.06 -11.32 6.08
C SER A 251 24.49 -10.12 5.26
N VAL A 252 23.99 -8.95 5.65
CA VAL A 252 24.36 -7.66 5.06
C VAL A 252 24.94 -6.81 6.17
N VAL A 253 26.09 -6.19 5.91
CA VAL A 253 26.73 -5.26 6.82
C VAL A 253 26.96 -3.95 6.09
N LEU A 254 26.42 -2.87 6.63
CA LEU A 254 26.67 -1.51 6.17
C LEU A 254 27.39 -0.75 7.27
N THR A 255 28.57 -0.23 6.95
CA THR A 255 29.32 0.68 7.82
C THR A 255 29.22 2.09 7.25
N ASP A 256 28.81 3.05 8.08
CA ASP A 256 28.71 4.46 7.69
C ASP A 256 29.19 5.35 8.86
N PRO A 257 30.09 6.32 8.63
CA PRO A 257 30.64 7.16 9.70
C PRO A 257 29.61 8.07 10.37
N ARG A 258 28.42 8.27 9.76
CA ARG A 258 27.32 9.04 10.35
C ARG A 258 26.56 8.25 11.43
N VAL A 259 26.78 6.94 11.53
CA VAL A 259 26.07 6.06 12.46
C VAL A 259 26.74 6.09 13.84
N ALA A 260 26.10 6.77 14.79
CA ALA A 260 26.52 6.78 16.19
C ALA A 260 25.96 5.59 17.00
N GLN A 261 24.84 5.02 16.56
CA GLN A 261 24.17 3.89 17.22
C GLN A 261 23.99 2.74 16.23
N PRO A 262 24.67 1.60 16.43
CA PRO A 262 24.48 0.43 15.58
C PRO A 262 23.03 -0.06 15.61
N SER A 263 22.52 -0.48 14.45
CA SER A 263 21.23 -1.16 14.33
C SER A 263 21.43 -2.58 13.82
N VAL A 264 20.59 -3.49 14.28
CA VAL A 264 20.57 -4.89 13.83
C VAL A 264 19.14 -5.20 13.42
N GLN A 265 19.00 -5.79 12.23
CA GLN A 265 17.73 -6.23 11.69
C GLN A 265 17.84 -7.71 11.30
N ARG A 266 16.76 -8.45 11.52
CA ARG A 266 16.63 -9.83 11.04
C ARG A 266 15.30 -9.93 10.30
N SER A 267 15.30 -10.62 9.18
CA SER A 267 14.10 -10.84 8.37
C SER A 267 14.01 -12.32 8.02
N TYR A 268 12.80 -12.85 8.07
CA TYR A 268 12.45 -14.21 7.69
C TYR A 268 11.41 -14.16 6.59
N LEU A 269 11.58 -14.97 5.55
CA LEU A 269 10.51 -15.21 4.58
C LEU A 269 9.44 -16.08 5.23
N VAL A 270 8.20 -15.61 5.18
CA VAL A 270 7.04 -16.26 5.81
C VAL A 270 5.81 -16.11 4.90
N PRO A 271 4.76 -16.94 5.08
CA PRO A 271 3.52 -16.76 4.35
C PRO A 271 2.81 -15.44 4.71
N SER A 272 2.03 -14.90 3.77
CA SER A 272 1.11 -13.79 3.99
C SER A 272 -0.29 -14.31 4.35
N TYR A 273 -1.25 -13.42 4.61
CA TYR A 273 -2.66 -13.80 4.75
C TYR A 273 -3.24 -14.49 3.52
N ARG A 274 -2.62 -14.32 2.34
CA ARG A 274 -3.07 -14.95 1.09
C ARG A 274 -2.39 -16.28 0.80
N THR A 275 -1.13 -16.43 1.21
CA THR A 275 -0.34 -17.64 0.90
C THR A 275 -0.24 -18.61 2.07
N GLY A 276 -0.55 -18.17 3.30
CA GLY A 276 -0.58 -19.01 4.48
C GLY A 276 -1.76 -19.96 4.51
N THR A 277 -1.58 -21.09 5.19
CA THR A 277 -2.62 -22.10 5.38
C THR A 277 -3.13 -22.09 6.82
N GLY A 278 -4.40 -22.43 7.02
CA GLY A 278 -5.01 -22.52 8.34
C GLY A 278 -4.89 -21.23 9.16
N ARG A 279 -4.05 -21.25 10.20
CA ARG A 279 -3.85 -20.13 11.14
C ARG A 279 -2.42 -19.55 11.11
N GLU A 280 -1.58 -19.92 10.15
CA GLU A 280 -0.17 -19.51 10.11
C GLU A 280 0.02 -18.00 10.13
N ALA A 281 -0.64 -17.28 9.21
CA ALA A 281 -0.54 -15.82 9.12
C ALA A 281 -1.06 -15.12 10.38
N VAL A 282 -2.16 -15.60 10.95
CA VAL A 282 -2.72 -15.06 12.21
C VAL A 282 -1.77 -15.33 13.38
N ALA A 283 -1.14 -16.51 13.43
CA ALA A 283 -0.17 -16.84 14.46
C ALA A 283 1.09 -15.96 14.36
N LEU A 284 1.55 -15.64 13.15
CA LEU A 284 2.66 -14.72 12.92
C LEU A 284 2.31 -13.29 13.37
N ASP A 285 1.09 -12.82 13.10
CA ASP A 285 0.64 -11.50 13.54
C ASP A 285 0.61 -11.40 15.08
N LEU A 286 0.04 -12.41 15.74
CA LEU A 286 0.08 -12.52 17.20
C LEU A 286 1.52 -12.62 17.74
N ALA A 287 2.41 -13.33 17.04
CA ALA A 287 3.81 -13.43 17.43
C ALA A 287 4.51 -12.07 17.36
N ALA A 288 4.28 -11.27 16.30
CA ALA A 288 4.80 -9.91 16.19
C ALA A 288 4.31 -9.03 17.35
N GLN A 289 3.01 -9.10 17.68
CA GLN A 289 2.44 -8.34 18.80
C GLN A 289 3.03 -8.75 20.17
N ILE A 290 3.21 -10.05 20.42
CA ILE A 290 3.77 -10.56 21.68
C ILE A 290 5.26 -10.20 21.81
N LEU A 291 6.02 -10.32 20.72
CA LEU A 291 7.45 -10.04 20.72
C LEU A 291 7.74 -8.54 20.78
N GLY A 292 7.01 -7.73 20.01
CA GLY A 292 7.39 -6.36 19.70
C GLY A 292 6.26 -5.33 19.69
N GLY A 293 5.05 -5.67 20.11
CA GLY A 293 3.86 -4.79 20.07
C GLY A 293 3.87 -3.57 20.99
N GLY A 294 5.06 -3.08 21.39
CA GLY A 294 5.26 -1.90 22.22
C GLY A 294 6.12 -2.18 23.47
N GLN A 295 6.00 -1.31 24.47
CA GLN A 295 6.80 -1.36 25.69
C GLN A 295 6.54 -2.61 26.56
N THR A 296 5.40 -3.27 26.36
CA THR A 296 5.04 -4.53 27.03
C THR A 296 5.49 -5.78 26.27
N GLY A 297 6.01 -5.62 25.04
CA GLY A 297 6.53 -6.72 24.23
C GLY A 297 7.77 -7.35 24.85
N ARG A 298 7.97 -8.65 24.60
CA ARG A 298 9.07 -9.42 25.19
C ARG A 298 10.44 -8.87 24.84
N LEU A 299 10.64 -8.40 23.61
CA LEU A 299 11.92 -7.86 23.15
C LEU A 299 12.26 -6.54 23.85
N TYR A 300 11.30 -5.61 23.92
CA TYR A 300 11.51 -4.33 24.61
C TYR A 300 11.80 -4.53 26.09
N ARG A 301 10.96 -5.31 26.80
CA ARG A 301 11.16 -5.56 28.24
C ARG A 301 12.53 -6.21 28.50
N SER A 302 12.89 -7.24 27.76
CA SER A 302 14.16 -7.95 27.97
C SER A 302 15.39 -7.12 27.58
N LEU A 303 15.41 -6.54 26.38
CA LEU A 303 16.62 -5.91 25.83
C LEU A 303 16.80 -4.46 26.27
N VAL A 304 15.70 -3.73 26.48
CA VAL A 304 15.73 -2.30 26.85
C VAL A 304 15.61 -2.13 28.35
N VAL A 305 14.57 -2.69 28.97
CA VAL A 305 14.27 -2.44 30.39
C VAL A 305 15.13 -3.27 31.33
N ASP A 306 15.12 -4.59 31.17
CA ASP A 306 15.74 -5.51 32.14
C ASP A 306 17.26 -5.55 32.00
N LYS A 307 17.77 -5.53 30.75
CA LYS A 307 19.22 -5.68 30.47
C LYS A 307 19.92 -4.39 30.05
N GLY A 308 19.20 -3.36 29.59
CA GLY A 308 19.80 -2.11 29.12
C GLY A 308 20.78 -2.26 27.94
N LEU A 309 20.59 -3.28 27.09
CA LEU A 309 21.49 -3.60 25.98
C LEU A 309 21.15 -2.88 24.67
N ALA A 310 19.91 -2.39 24.54
CA ALA A 310 19.43 -1.72 23.33
C ALA A 310 18.66 -0.46 23.68
N ALA A 311 18.74 0.56 22.82
CA ALA A 311 17.91 1.76 22.93
C ALA A 311 16.45 1.50 22.52
N GLY A 312 16.23 0.49 21.66
CA GLY A 312 14.92 0.05 21.21
C GLY A 312 14.98 -1.37 20.64
N ALA A 313 13.88 -2.10 20.75
CA ALA A 313 13.73 -3.44 20.17
C ALA A 313 12.26 -3.71 19.89
N GLY A 314 11.97 -4.36 18.77
CA GLY A 314 10.62 -4.66 18.32
C GLY A 314 10.60 -5.80 17.31
N ALA A 315 9.40 -6.14 16.87
CA ALA A 315 9.12 -7.18 15.88
C ALA A 315 7.93 -6.72 15.03
N TRP A 316 7.84 -7.20 13.80
CA TRP A 316 6.81 -6.84 12.85
C TRP A 316 6.51 -7.99 11.89
N TYR A 317 5.33 -7.94 11.28
CA TYR A 317 4.89 -8.90 10.27
C TYR A 317 4.16 -8.19 9.14
N GLN A 318 4.57 -8.43 7.89
CA GLN A 318 3.98 -7.81 6.69
C GLN A 318 2.87 -8.68 6.08
N GLY A 319 1.87 -9.05 6.87
CA GLY A 319 0.89 -10.08 6.49
C GLY A 319 -0.02 -9.76 5.30
N THR A 320 -0.17 -8.50 4.91
CA THR A 320 -1.12 -8.07 3.86
C THR A 320 -0.56 -8.17 2.43
N SER A 321 0.69 -8.62 2.27
CA SER A 321 1.32 -8.77 0.95
C SER A 321 0.57 -9.75 0.05
N TYR A 322 0.64 -9.51 -1.26
CA TYR A 322 0.02 -10.37 -2.27
C TYR A 322 0.63 -11.79 -2.27
N ASP A 323 1.97 -11.87 -2.18
CA ASP A 323 2.77 -13.10 -2.20
C ASP A 323 3.43 -13.37 -0.82
N ALA A 324 4.36 -14.33 -0.75
CA ALA A 324 5.16 -14.59 0.44
C ALA A 324 5.90 -13.33 0.93
N THR A 325 5.85 -13.10 2.23
CA THR A 325 6.19 -11.84 2.88
C THR A 325 7.29 -12.01 3.92
N ARG A 326 7.47 -11.01 4.79
CA ARG A 326 8.51 -10.96 5.80
C ARG A 326 7.96 -10.85 7.22
N PHE A 327 8.70 -11.47 8.12
CA PHE A 327 8.63 -11.28 9.57
C PHE A 327 9.98 -10.79 10.05
N GLY A 328 10.02 -9.80 10.93
CA GLY A 328 11.26 -9.25 11.49
C GLY A 328 11.16 -8.83 12.94
#